data_AF-A0A512B579-F1
#
_entry.id   AF-A0A512B579-F1
#
_cell.length_a   1.000
_cell.length_b   1.000
_cell.length_c   1.000
_cell.angle_alpha   90.00
_cell.angle_beta   90.00
_cell.angle_gamma   90.00
#
_symmetry.space_group_name_H-M   'P 1'
#
loop_
_entity.id
_entity.type
_entity.pdbx_description
1 polymer ?
#
loop_
_entity_poly.entity_id
_entity_poly.type
_entity_poly.pdbx_seq_one_letter_code
_entity_poly.pdbx_strand_id
1 'polypeptide(L)'
;MSQDKQEDTSDYWMRCMRSGAFEEAWHFSDKVLQSRAGQPCWHWPRHLQYIWDGSSFEGKRVLVRCYHGLGDTIQFIRYAPLLKAIAAKVIVWAQAPLIPILETAQGIDELLPLHDGTPEVEYDIDVEIMELPHIFRTTLNTIPLDIPYLQVPPQPLSSENGHLAVGLVWKPGDWNEQRAVPFPLLAPLANVPGIKLYILQANAQAAGWQNGFGINPGEFSLYEFARVVSSLDLIISVDSMPVHLAGALGVPVWTLLHAEADWRWMDNREDSPWYPTMRLFRQERAGDWESLILRVAGELEVLAQNSLHYLVKYSPE
;
A
#
# COMPACT_ATOMS: atom_id res chain seq x y z
N MET A 1 12.93 35.08 28.07
CA MET A 1 11.55 34.59 27.87
C MET A 1 11.57 33.72 26.63
N SER A 2 11.39 32.41 26.83
CA SER A 2 11.48 31.37 25.81
C SER A 2 10.60 31.68 24.62
N GLN A 3 11.20 31.76 23.43
CA GLN A 3 10.49 31.55 22.18
C GLN A 3 10.25 30.06 22.05
N ASP A 4 9.17 29.56 22.64
CA ASP A 4 8.65 28.25 22.29
C ASP A 4 8.19 28.35 20.84
N LYS A 5 9.04 27.83 19.94
CA LYS A 5 8.64 27.43 18.60
C LYS A 5 7.54 26.40 18.79
N GLN A 6 6.32 26.82 18.51
CA GLN A 6 5.22 25.92 18.22
C GLN A 6 5.61 25.19 16.93
N GLU A 7 6.35 24.08 17.07
CA GLU A 7 6.59 23.13 15.98
C GLU A 7 5.24 22.80 15.37
N ASP A 8 5.14 22.90 14.05
CA ASP A 8 3.91 22.62 13.32
C ASP A 8 3.42 21.22 13.72
N THR A 9 2.23 21.16 14.31
CA THR A 9 1.73 19.98 15.03
C THR A 9 1.63 18.71 14.17
N SER A 10 1.51 18.85 12.85
CA SER A 10 1.59 17.76 11.87
C SER A 10 3.01 17.17 11.76
N ASP A 11 4.03 18.01 11.93
CA ASP A 11 5.43 17.66 11.82
C ASP A 11 5.86 16.70 12.94
N TYR A 12 5.38 16.90 14.18
CA TYR A 12 5.72 16.02 15.30
C TYR A 12 5.22 14.59 15.10
N TRP A 13 3.92 14.43 14.80
CA TRP A 13 3.34 13.10 14.58
C TRP A 13 4.03 12.38 13.42
N MET A 14 4.26 13.09 12.31
CA MET A 14 4.94 12.55 11.13
C MET A 14 6.38 12.09 11.47
N ARG A 15 7.12 12.89 12.24
CA ARG A 15 8.47 12.54 12.71
C ARG A 15 8.49 11.30 13.62
N CYS A 16 7.54 11.20 14.54
CA CYS A 16 7.39 10.01 15.39
C CYS A 16 7.14 8.76 14.53
N MET A 17 6.19 8.81 13.60
CA MET A 17 5.87 7.67 12.75
C MET A 17 7.03 7.30 11.83
N ARG A 18 7.71 8.28 11.22
CA ARG A 18 8.88 8.04 10.36
C ARG A 18 10.07 7.45 11.11
N SER A 19 10.25 7.79 12.39
CA SER A 19 11.29 7.22 13.25
C SER A 19 10.92 5.88 13.91
N GLY A 20 9.66 5.43 13.75
CA GLY A 20 9.17 4.19 14.37
C GLY A 20 8.67 4.34 15.81
N ALA A 21 8.61 5.56 16.32
CA ALA A 21 8.09 5.93 17.64
C ALA A 21 6.54 5.98 17.61
N PHE A 22 5.91 4.82 17.33
CA PHE A 22 4.47 4.73 17.12
C PHE A 22 3.69 5.04 18.42
N GLU A 23 4.19 4.62 19.58
CA GLU A 23 3.54 4.88 20.87
C GLU A 23 3.42 6.39 21.13
N GLU A 24 4.49 7.15 20.91
CA GLU A 24 4.51 8.60 21.02
C GLU A 24 3.57 9.28 20.01
N ALA A 25 3.51 8.77 18.79
CA ALA A 25 2.56 9.23 17.78
C ALA A 25 1.11 9.01 18.24
N TRP A 26 0.80 7.87 18.85
CA TRP A 26 -0.55 7.58 19.38
C TRP A 26 -0.92 8.42 20.59
N HIS A 27 0.02 8.69 21.49
CA HIS A 27 -0.21 9.65 22.57
C HIS A 27 -0.52 11.06 22.04
N PHE A 28 0.08 11.44 20.92
CA PHE A 28 -0.29 12.66 20.22
C PHE A 28 -1.68 12.57 19.61
N SER A 29 -2.01 11.48 18.92
CA SER A 29 -3.36 11.23 18.38
C SER A 29 -4.44 11.27 19.44
N ASP A 30 -4.18 10.82 20.68
CA ASP A 30 -5.12 10.92 21.79
C ASP A 30 -5.46 12.37 22.15
N LYS A 31 -4.45 13.25 22.19
CA LYS A 31 -4.64 14.69 22.44
C LYS A 31 -5.46 15.34 21.32
N VAL A 32 -5.23 14.90 20.08
CA VAL A 32 -5.98 15.37 18.90
C VAL A 32 -7.43 14.90 18.95
N LEU A 33 -7.68 13.65 19.34
CA LEU A 33 -9.03 13.12 19.52
C LEU A 33 -9.79 13.91 20.60
N GLN A 34 -9.15 14.15 21.75
CA GLN A 34 -9.73 14.94 22.85
C GLN A 34 -10.02 16.39 22.45
N SER A 35 -9.14 17.03 21.68
CA SER A 35 -9.32 18.44 21.28
C SER A 35 -10.46 18.62 20.28
N ARG A 36 -10.81 17.58 19.52
CA ARG A 36 -11.89 17.56 18.54
C ARG A 36 -13.24 17.10 19.12
N ALA A 37 -13.28 16.66 20.37
CA ALA A 37 -14.50 16.18 21.00
C ALA A 37 -15.64 17.22 20.92
N GLY A 38 -16.79 16.81 20.39
CA GLY A 38 -17.96 17.67 20.20
C GLY A 38 -17.85 18.70 19.07
N GLN A 39 -16.74 18.72 18.31
CA GLN A 39 -16.58 19.57 17.15
C GLN A 39 -17.07 18.84 15.89
N PRO A 40 -17.98 19.43 15.10
CA PRO A 40 -18.44 18.80 13.87
C PRO A 40 -17.41 18.98 12.75
N CYS A 41 -17.14 17.91 11.99
CA CYS A 41 -16.31 17.94 10.78
C CYS A 41 -17.04 17.54 9.50
N TRP A 42 -18.35 17.24 9.57
CA TRP A 42 -19.16 16.78 8.42
C TRP A 42 -19.17 17.73 7.22
N HIS A 43 -18.83 19.02 7.44
CA HIS A 43 -18.76 20.05 6.40
C HIS A 43 -17.41 20.08 5.66
N TRP A 44 -16.39 19.36 6.16
CA TRP A 44 -15.11 19.24 5.49
C TRP A 44 -15.18 18.22 4.34
N PRO A 45 -14.28 18.30 3.36
CA PRO A 45 -14.06 17.21 2.41
C PRO A 45 -13.94 15.87 3.15
N ARG A 46 -14.55 14.79 2.63
CA ARG A 46 -14.62 13.47 3.30
C ARG A 46 -13.26 12.97 3.80
N HIS A 47 -12.20 13.14 3.00
CA HIS A 47 -10.83 12.73 3.33
C HIS A 47 -10.16 13.56 4.43
N LEU A 48 -10.82 14.60 4.95
CA LEU A 48 -10.36 15.40 6.10
C LEU A 48 -11.21 15.17 7.34
N GLN A 49 -12.30 14.40 7.23
CA GLN A 49 -13.19 14.11 8.34
C GLN A 49 -12.55 13.08 9.28
N TYR A 50 -12.75 13.28 10.58
CA TYR A 50 -12.49 12.27 11.61
C TYR A 50 -13.82 11.66 12.00
N ILE A 51 -13.86 10.33 12.14
CA ILE A 51 -15.13 9.60 12.28
C ILE A 51 -15.24 9.03 13.69
N TRP A 52 -14.21 8.32 14.15
CA TRP A 52 -14.24 7.72 15.46
C TRP A 52 -14.08 8.77 16.58
N ASP A 53 -14.90 8.67 17.61
CA ASP A 53 -14.98 9.63 18.71
C ASP A 53 -14.36 9.13 20.03
N GLY A 54 -13.76 7.94 20.02
CA GLY A 54 -13.24 7.29 21.22
C GLY A 54 -14.16 6.22 21.82
N SER A 55 -15.39 6.06 21.29
CA SER A 55 -16.35 5.09 21.80
C SER A 55 -15.90 3.64 21.59
N SER A 56 -16.27 2.76 22.54
CA SER A 56 -15.93 1.34 22.47
C SER A 56 -16.68 0.60 21.36
N PHE A 57 -15.98 -0.33 20.69
CA PHE A 57 -16.55 -1.24 19.70
C PHE A 57 -17.17 -2.50 20.29
N GLU A 58 -17.02 -2.75 21.60
CA GLU A 58 -17.43 -4.00 22.25
C GLU A 58 -18.93 -4.28 22.06
N GLY A 59 -19.24 -5.40 21.39
CA GLY A 59 -20.60 -5.83 21.12
C GLY A 59 -21.40 -4.91 20.18
N LYS A 60 -20.74 -3.99 19.47
CA LYS A 60 -21.37 -3.06 18.52
C LYS A 60 -21.36 -3.57 17.08
N ARG A 61 -22.28 -3.05 16.27
CA ARG A 61 -22.21 -3.10 14.80
C ARG A 61 -21.32 -1.94 14.34
N VAL A 62 -20.12 -2.26 13.89
CA VAL A 62 -19.10 -1.27 13.48
C VAL A 62 -19.10 -1.14 11.97
N LEU A 63 -19.31 0.08 11.49
CA LEU A 63 -19.15 0.43 10.08
C LEU A 63 -17.73 0.99 9.84
N VAL A 64 -16.91 0.23 9.13
CA VAL A 64 -15.59 0.65 8.67
C VAL A 64 -15.72 1.29 7.29
N ARG A 65 -15.14 2.47 7.11
CA ARG A 65 -15.20 3.24 5.86
C ARG A 65 -13.81 3.75 5.50
N CYS A 66 -13.57 3.93 4.20
CA CYS A 66 -12.34 4.58 3.72
C CYS A 66 -12.69 5.76 2.82
N TYR A 67 -12.32 6.96 3.23
CA TYR A 67 -12.50 8.18 2.42
C TYR A 67 -11.22 8.61 1.70
N HIS A 68 -10.17 7.81 1.81
CA HIS A 68 -8.88 8.01 1.17
C HIS A 68 -8.70 7.12 -0.08
N GLY A 69 -7.46 6.73 -0.38
CA GLY A 69 -7.11 5.98 -1.56
C GLY A 69 -7.42 4.49 -1.44
N LEU A 70 -7.44 3.81 -2.58
CA LEU A 70 -7.57 2.35 -2.63
C LEU A 70 -6.46 1.64 -1.83
N GLY A 71 -5.24 2.20 -1.85
CA GLY A 71 -4.10 1.67 -1.09
C GLY A 71 -4.32 1.67 0.42
N ASP A 72 -5.01 2.69 0.95
CA ASP A 72 -5.33 2.80 2.38
C ASP A 72 -6.33 1.73 2.81
N THR A 73 -7.38 1.52 2.00
CA THR A 73 -8.33 0.42 2.21
C THR A 73 -7.61 -0.92 2.24
N ILE A 74 -6.76 -1.19 1.23
CA ILE A 74 -6.02 -2.45 1.13
C ILE A 74 -5.06 -2.63 2.30
N GLN A 75 -4.36 -1.58 2.72
CA GLN A 75 -3.38 -1.71 3.79
C GLN A 75 -4.07 -1.97 5.12
N PHE A 76 -5.09 -1.19 5.47
CA PHE A 76 -5.65 -1.19 6.81
C PHE A 76 -6.82 -2.15 7.02
N ILE A 77 -7.34 -2.79 5.95
CA ILE A 77 -8.30 -3.89 6.13
C ILE A 77 -7.72 -5.06 6.91
N ARG A 78 -6.40 -5.17 7.03
CA ARG A 78 -5.71 -6.14 7.90
C ARG A 78 -6.14 -6.10 9.37
N TYR A 79 -6.76 -5.01 9.83
CA TYR A 79 -7.28 -4.89 11.19
C TYR A 79 -8.70 -5.45 11.36
N ALA A 80 -9.38 -5.82 10.27
CA ALA A 80 -10.74 -6.38 10.32
C ALA A 80 -10.84 -7.62 11.23
N PRO A 81 -9.88 -8.58 11.24
CA PRO A 81 -9.91 -9.70 12.19
C PRO A 81 -9.85 -9.26 13.66
N LEU A 82 -9.01 -8.26 13.98
CA LEU A 82 -8.92 -7.74 15.35
C LEU A 82 -10.20 -7.01 15.77
N LEU A 83 -10.80 -6.26 14.83
CA LEU A 83 -12.08 -5.60 15.06
C LEU A 83 -13.21 -6.62 15.26
N LYS A 84 -13.22 -7.69 14.47
CA LYS A 84 -14.21 -8.78 14.59
C LYS A 84 -14.15 -9.50 15.93
N ALA A 85 -12.97 -9.57 16.56
CA ALA A 85 -12.81 -10.19 17.87
C ALA A 85 -13.53 -9.43 19.00
N ILE A 86 -13.82 -8.14 18.82
CA ILE A 86 -14.46 -7.30 19.84
C ILE A 86 -15.85 -6.79 19.41
N ALA A 87 -16.09 -6.59 18.11
CA ALA A 87 -17.37 -6.14 17.57
C ALA A 87 -18.38 -7.28 17.47
N ALA A 88 -19.67 -6.97 17.62
CA ALA A 88 -20.72 -7.92 17.28
C ALA A 88 -20.79 -8.17 15.77
N LYS A 89 -20.61 -7.10 14.98
CA LYS A 89 -20.63 -7.15 13.51
C LYS A 89 -19.66 -6.12 12.92
N VAL A 90 -18.90 -6.53 11.90
CA VAL A 90 -18.02 -5.66 11.12
C VAL A 90 -18.60 -5.51 9.72
N ILE A 91 -19.00 -4.29 9.38
CA ILE A 91 -19.52 -3.90 8.07
C ILE A 91 -18.48 -3.02 7.41
N VAL A 92 -18.09 -3.31 6.17
CA VAL A 92 -17.08 -2.54 5.44
C VAL A 92 -17.72 -1.86 4.24
N TRP A 93 -17.68 -0.53 4.23
CA TRP A 93 -18.15 0.32 3.14
C TRP A 93 -16.96 0.83 2.33
N ALA A 94 -16.67 0.14 1.22
CA ALA A 94 -15.42 0.30 0.48
C ALA A 94 -15.64 0.63 -1.00
N GLN A 95 -14.64 1.23 -1.64
CA GLN A 95 -14.68 1.62 -3.05
C GLN A 95 -15.06 0.41 -3.92
N ALA A 96 -16.07 0.57 -4.79
CA ALA A 96 -16.66 -0.54 -5.55
C ALA A 96 -15.65 -1.47 -6.28
N PRO A 97 -14.55 -0.96 -6.90
CA PRO A 97 -13.55 -1.82 -7.54
C PRO A 97 -12.83 -2.79 -6.60
N LEU A 98 -12.81 -2.54 -5.28
CA LEU A 98 -12.15 -3.39 -4.30
C LEU A 98 -13.05 -4.51 -3.77
N ILE A 99 -14.38 -4.40 -3.92
CA ILE A 99 -15.32 -5.36 -3.32
C ILE A 99 -14.96 -6.82 -3.64
N PRO A 100 -14.71 -7.22 -4.91
CA PRO A 100 -14.37 -8.61 -5.24
C PRO A 100 -13.06 -9.10 -4.62
N ILE A 101 -12.13 -8.20 -4.28
CA ILE A 101 -10.86 -8.55 -3.64
C ILE A 101 -11.06 -8.70 -2.12
N LEU A 102 -11.83 -7.79 -1.52
CA LEU A 102 -12.11 -7.76 -0.08
C LEU A 102 -12.99 -8.92 0.40
N GLU A 103 -13.73 -9.58 -0.50
CA GLU A 103 -14.49 -10.82 -0.19
C GLU A 103 -13.63 -11.93 0.42
N THR A 104 -12.31 -11.90 0.18
CA THR A 104 -11.36 -12.88 0.73
C THR A 104 -10.74 -12.47 2.05
N ALA A 105 -10.98 -11.24 2.51
CA ALA A 105 -10.46 -10.74 3.77
C ALA A 105 -11.22 -11.35 4.96
N GLN A 106 -10.49 -11.77 5.98
CA GLN A 106 -11.08 -12.29 7.21
C GLN A 106 -11.62 -11.16 8.11
N GLY A 107 -12.61 -11.48 8.92
CA GLY A 107 -13.15 -10.56 9.93
C GLY A 107 -14.16 -9.54 9.40
N ILE A 108 -14.67 -9.72 8.17
CA ILE A 108 -15.73 -8.89 7.59
C ILE A 108 -17.03 -9.71 7.56
N ASP A 109 -18.11 -9.18 8.13
CA ASP A 109 -19.43 -9.82 8.10
C ASP A 109 -20.28 -9.35 6.91
N GLU A 110 -20.09 -8.11 6.47
CA GLU A 110 -20.85 -7.51 5.38
C GLU A 110 -19.98 -6.51 4.60
N LEU A 111 -20.03 -6.58 3.26
CA LEU A 111 -19.32 -5.70 2.35
C LEU A 111 -20.33 -4.90 1.52
N LEU A 112 -20.16 -3.58 1.49
CA LEU A 112 -21.03 -2.66 0.77
C LEU A 112 -20.20 -1.75 -0.14
N PRO A 113 -20.64 -1.52 -1.40
CA PRO A 113 -19.98 -0.57 -2.27
C PRO A 113 -20.19 0.86 -1.77
N LEU A 114 -19.11 1.62 -1.67
CA LEU A 114 -19.10 3.04 -1.35
C LEU A 114 -19.81 3.82 -2.46
N HIS A 115 -20.74 4.68 -2.07
CA HIS A 115 -21.46 5.59 -2.95
C HIS A 115 -21.66 6.94 -2.25
N ASP A 116 -22.17 7.92 -2.99
CA ASP A 116 -22.55 9.19 -2.40
C ASP A 116 -23.82 9.08 -1.55
N GLY A 117 -23.83 9.80 -0.43
CA GLY A 117 -24.96 9.83 0.50
C GLY A 117 -24.67 9.07 1.78
N THR A 118 -25.71 8.42 2.32
CA THR A 118 -25.65 7.65 3.56
C THR A 118 -25.60 6.16 3.25
N PRO A 119 -24.85 5.36 4.01
CA PRO A 119 -24.80 3.92 3.82
C PRO A 119 -26.18 3.33 4.13
N GLU A 120 -26.64 2.41 3.29
CA GLU A 120 -27.96 1.76 3.43
C GLU A 120 -27.90 0.57 4.40
N VAL A 121 -27.30 0.79 5.57
CA VAL A 121 -27.11 -0.25 6.59
C VAL A 121 -27.23 0.35 7.98
N GLU A 122 -27.78 -0.43 8.91
CA GLU A 122 -27.78 -0.05 10.32
C GLU A 122 -26.45 -0.38 10.99
N TYR A 123 -25.89 0.60 11.70
CA TYR A 123 -24.68 0.47 12.49
C TYR A 123 -24.83 1.29 13.78
N ASP A 124 -24.05 0.93 14.81
CA ASP A 124 -24.08 1.62 16.10
C ASP A 124 -22.95 2.64 16.22
N ILE A 125 -21.86 2.41 15.50
CA ILE A 125 -20.64 3.23 15.47
C ILE A 125 -19.92 3.07 14.13
N ASP A 126 -19.28 4.12 13.65
CA ASP A 126 -18.42 4.08 12.47
C ASP A 126 -16.98 4.53 12.77
N VAL A 127 -16.07 4.16 11.87
CA VAL A 127 -14.64 4.42 12.00
C VAL A 127 -14.01 4.59 10.62
N GLU A 128 -13.08 5.54 10.48
CA GLU A 128 -12.25 5.65 9.29
C GLU A 128 -11.14 4.60 9.37
N ILE A 129 -10.92 3.82 8.31
CA ILE A 129 -10.03 2.65 8.34
C ILE A 129 -8.59 2.99 8.74
N MET A 130 -8.11 4.20 8.44
CA MET A 130 -6.79 4.70 8.82
C MET A 130 -6.67 5.06 10.30
N GLU A 131 -7.79 5.11 11.05
CA GLU A 131 -7.81 5.27 12.51
C GLU A 131 -7.54 3.93 13.23
N LEU A 132 -7.73 2.78 12.56
CA LEU A 132 -7.58 1.45 13.17
C LEU A 132 -6.18 1.21 13.78
N PRO A 133 -5.05 1.58 13.14
CA PRO A 133 -3.74 1.43 13.76
C PRO A 133 -3.60 2.17 15.10
N HIS A 134 -4.18 3.38 15.20
CA HIS A 134 -4.21 4.16 16.45
C HIS A 134 -5.09 3.47 17.50
N ILE A 135 -6.29 3.03 17.11
CA ILE A 135 -7.23 2.36 18.01
C ILE A 135 -6.63 1.09 18.62
N PHE A 136 -5.97 0.27 17.80
CA PHE A 136 -5.30 -0.95 18.24
C PHE A 136 -3.91 -0.71 18.84
N ARG A 137 -3.48 0.54 19.02
CA ARG A 137 -2.18 0.92 19.61
C ARG A 137 -1.03 0.19 18.93
N THR A 138 -1.06 0.19 17.62
CA THR A 138 -0.11 -0.55 16.79
C THR A 138 1.31 -0.07 17.06
N THR A 139 2.23 -0.99 17.31
CA THR A 139 3.67 -0.72 17.32
C THR A 139 4.30 -1.55 16.22
N LEU A 140 5.59 -1.35 15.94
CA LEU A 140 6.32 -2.19 14.97
C LEU A 140 6.20 -3.69 15.28
N ASN A 141 6.03 -4.06 16.55
CA ASN A 141 5.92 -5.46 16.99
C ASN A 141 4.48 -5.99 16.98
N THR A 142 3.47 -5.13 16.80
CA THR A 142 2.05 -5.52 16.88
C THR A 142 1.27 -5.25 15.60
N ILE A 143 1.94 -4.84 14.51
CA ILE A 143 1.33 -4.80 13.18
C ILE A 143 0.75 -6.19 12.87
N PRO A 144 -0.51 -6.29 12.41
CA PRO A 144 -1.05 -7.56 11.91
C PRO A 144 -0.26 -7.99 10.67
N LEU A 145 0.50 -9.08 10.80
CA LEU A 145 1.48 -9.55 9.81
C LEU A 145 1.15 -10.92 9.21
N ASP A 146 -0.08 -11.41 9.41
CA ASP A 146 -0.57 -12.61 8.72
C ASP A 146 -0.74 -12.30 7.23
N ILE A 147 0.25 -12.71 6.43
CA ILE A 147 0.32 -12.48 4.98
C ILE A 147 0.30 -13.84 4.26
N PRO A 148 -0.49 -14.01 3.19
CA PRO A 148 -1.40 -13.04 2.61
C PRO A 148 -2.71 -12.88 3.39
N TYR A 149 -3.22 -11.65 3.51
CA TYR A 149 -4.55 -11.36 4.08
C TYR A 149 -5.60 -11.03 3.02
N LEU A 150 -5.21 -10.97 1.74
CA LEU A 150 -6.10 -10.96 0.58
C LEU A 150 -5.69 -12.09 -0.35
N GLN A 151 -6.65 -12.68 -1.05
CA GLN A 151 -6.40 -13.80 -1.96
C GLN A 151 -7.19 -13.61 -3.24
N VAL A 152 -6.58 -13.90 -4.38
CA VAL A 152 -7.26 -13.97 -5.67
C VAL A 152 -6.67 -15.12 -6.49
N PRO A 153 -7.45 -15.81 -7.33
CA PRO A 153 -6.91 -16.86 -8.18
C PRO A 153 -5.95 -16.27 -9.22
N PRO A 154 -4.69 -16.70 -9.31
CA PRO A 154 -3.71 -16.09 -10.18
C PRO A 154 -4.14 -16.18 -11.66
N GLN A 155 -3.76 -15.16 -12.43
CA GLN A 155 -3.91 -15.13 -13.88
C GLN A 155 -2.52 -14.92 -14.50
N PRO A 156 -1.81 -16.01 -14.80
CA PRO A 156 -0.48 -15.94 -15.39
C PRO A 156 -0.51 -15.16 -16.70
N LEU A 157 0.39 -14.20 -16.83
CA LEU A 157 0.80 -13.69 -18.14
C LEU A 157 1.69 -14.75 -18.81
N SER A 158 1.78 -14.73 -20.13
CA SER A 158 2.62 -15.70 -20.85
C SER A 158 4.07 -15.60 -20.38
N SER A 159 4.54 -16.57 -19.60
CA SER A 159 5.94 -16.65 -19.18
C SER A 159 6.73 -17.52 -20.15
N GLU A 160 8.02 -17.21 -20.29
CA GLU A 160 8.96 -18.18 -20.83
C GLU A 160 9.60 -18.88 -19.63
N ASN A 161 9.67 -20.21 -19.65
CA ASN A 161 10.32 -20.96 -18.58
C ASN A 161 11.75 -20.42 -18.36
N GLY A 162 12.12 -20.17 -17.11
CA GLY A 162 13.46 -19.72 -16.75
C GLY A 162 13.65 -18.20 -16.63
N HIS A 163 12.63 -17.38 -16.91
CA HIS A 163 12.71 -15.92 -16.73
C HIS A 163 11.87 -15.45 -15.55
N LEU A 164 12.38 -14.49 -14.78
CA LEU A 164 11.62 -13.82 -13.72
C LEU A 164 10.55 -12.90 -14.32
N ALA A 165 9.30 -13.11 -13.96
CA ALA A 165 8.19 -12.25 -14.33
C ALA A 165 8.14 -11.01 -13.42
N VAL A 166 8.49 -9.84 -13.97
CA VAL A 166 8.61 -8.58 -13.21
C VAL A 166 7.58 -7.57 -13.69
N GLY A 167 6.67 -7.13 -12.81
CA GLY A 167 5.73 -6.04 -13.12
C GLY A 167 6.31 -4.67 -12.78
N LEU A 168 6.03 -3.65 -13.60
CA LEU A 168 6.55 -2.29 -13.42
C LEU A 168 5.45 -1.22 -13.42
N VAL A 169 5.51 -0.34 -12.41
CA VAL A 169 4.68 0.88 -12.27
C VAL A 169 5.57 2.04 -11.81
N TRP A 170 5.60 3.15 -12.54
CA TRP A 170 6.57 4.24 -12.28
C TRP A 170 5.94 5.61 -12.00
N LYS A 171 4.63 5.74 -12.16
CA LYS A 171 3.91 6.98 -11.92
C LYS A 171 2.67 6.70 -11.04
N PRO A 172 2.49 7.41 -9.91
CA PRO A 172 1.24 7.36 -9.16
C PRO A 172 0.10 8.07 -9.93
N GLY A 173 -1.07 8.20 -9.31
CA GLY A 173 -2.06 9.18 -9.77
C GLY A 173 -1.54 10.62 -9.68
N ASP A 174 -2.24 11.58 -10.27
CA ASP A 174 -1.76 12.97 -10.46
C ASP A 174 -1.71 13.85 -9.20
N TRP A 175 -1.78 13.24 -8.00
CA TRP A 175 -1.83 13.97 -6.73
C TRP A 175 -0.45 14.26 -6.11
N ASN A 176 0.60 13.56 -6.53
CA ASN A 176 1.98 13.83 -6.10
C ASN A 176 2.99 13.41 -7.17
N GLU A 177 3.40 14.35 -8.00
CA GLU A 177 4.37 14.12 -9.09
C GLU A 177 5.77 13.78 -8.60
N GLN A 178 6.16 14.14 -7.37
CA GLN A 178 7.50 13.89 -6.86
C GLN A 178 7.80 12.39 -6.73
N ARG A 179 6.76 11.57 -6.58
CA ARG A 179 6.86 10.10 -6.52
C ARG A 179 7.07 9.46 -7.89
N ALA A 180 6.86 10.20 -8.98
CA ALA A 180 6.99 9.68 -10.32
C ALA A 180 8.45 9.58 -10.75
N VAL A 181 8.82 8.45 -11.34
CA VAL A 181 10.11 8.28 -12.02
C VAL A 181 9.95 8.71 -13.48
N PRO A 182 10.79 9.62 -14.00
CA PRO A 182 10.80 9.93 -15.43
C PRO A 182 11.05 8.67 -16.27
N PHE A 183 10.16 8.37 -17.21
CA PHE A 183 10.20 7.14 -18.00
C PHE A 183 11.57 6.83 -18.65
N PRO A 184 12.30 7.81 -19.26
CA PRO A 184 13.60 7.54 -19.85
C PRO A 184 14.64 6.96 -18.87
N LEU A 185 14.52 7.26 -17.57
CA LEU A 185 15.43 6.74 -16.55
C LEU A 185 15.21 5.25 -16.25
N LEU A 186 14.09 4.66 -16.68
CA LEU A 186 13.77 3.24 -16.48
C LEU A 186 14.49 2.31 -17.48
N ALA A 187 15.17 2.87 -18.49
CA ALA A 187 15.91 2.12 -19.51
C ALA A 187 16.80 0.99 -18.94
N PRO A 188 17.54 1.17 -17.82
CA PRO A 188 18.36 0.11 -17.25
C PRO A 188 17.57 -1.15 -16.86
N LEU A 189 16.32 -1.01 -16.41
CA LEU A 189 15.50 -2.15 -15.97
C LEU A 189 15.10 -3.08 -17.12
N ALA A 190 14.83 -2.54 -18.31
CA ALA A 190 14.45 -3.35 -19.47
C ALA A 190 15.63 -4.13 -20.08
N ASN A 191 16.86 -3.78 -19.73
CA ASN A 191 18.08 -4.41 -20.25
C ASN A 191 18.63 -5.53 -19.34
N VAL A 192 17.99 -5.79 -18.19
CA VAL A 192 18.44 -6.86 -17.28
C VAL A 192 18.19 -8.24 -17.93
N PRO A 193 19.21 -9.09 -18.09
CA PRO A 193 19.02 -10.43 -18.67
C PRO A 193 18.28 -11.35 -17.69
N GLY A 194 17.53 -12.32 -18.22
CA GLY A 194 16.84 -13.33 -17.40
C GLY A 194 15.54 -12.85 -16.76
N ILE A 195 15.02 -11.68 -17.14
CA ILE A 195 13.70 -11.22 -16.73
C ILE A 195 12.74 -11.11 -17.93
N LYS A 196 11.45 -11.14 -17.62
CA LYS A 196 10.37 -10.74 -18.50
C LYS A 196 9.64 -9.57 -17.86
N LEU A 197 9.86 -8.38 -18.41
CA LEU A 197 9.33 -7.14 -17.86
C LEU A 197 7.91 -6.88 -18.39
N TYR A 198 6.93 -6.79 -17.48
CA TYR A 198 5.54 -6.48 -17.76
C TYR A 198 5.20 -5.05 -17.33
N ILE A 199 4.58 -4.32 -18.23
CA ILE A 199 4.22 -2.91 -18.06
C ILE A 199 2.82 -2.85 -17.50
N LEU A 200 2.72 -2.58 -16.20
CA LEU A 200 1.47 -2.59 -15.43
C LEU A 200 0.96 -1.19 -15.10
N GLN A 201 1.67 -0.16 -15.57
CA GLN A 201 1.28 1.23 -15.43
C GLN A 201 -0.07 1.49 -16.12
N ALA A 202 -1.05 1.93 -15.34
CA ALA A 202 -2.30 2.44 -15.89
C ALA A 202 -2.04 3.63 -16.82
N ASN A 203 -2.72 3.66 -17.97
CA ASN A 203 -2.51 4.67 -19.03
C ASN A 203 -1.02 4.78 -19.46
N ALA A 204 -0.33 3.66 -19.62
CA ALA A 204 1.12 3.61 -19.87
C ALA A 204 1.62 4.58 -20.95
N GLN A 205 0.92 4.68 -22.09
CA GLN A 205 1.27 5.61 -23.18
C GLN A 205 1.27 7.08 -22.71
N ALA A 206 0.24 7.49 -21.97
CA ALA A 206 0.17 8.84 -21.39
C ALA A 206 1.24 9.04 -20.29
N ALA A 207 1.69 7.97 -19.64
CA ALA A 207 2.80 7.96 -18.69
C ALA A 207 4.20 7.91 -19.37
N GLY A 208 4.26 8.02 -20.69
CA GLY A 208 5.51 8.12 -21.47
C GLY A 208 6.06 6.80 -22.00
N TRP A 209 5.35 5.69 -21.79
CA TRP A 209 5.78 4.36 -22.28
C TRP A 209 5.91 4.33 -23.80
N GLN A 210 6.92 3.60 -24.30
CA GLN A 210 7.19 3.45 -25.73
C GLN A 210 7.22 1.97 -26.13
N ASN A 211 6.75 1.67 -27.34
CA ASN A 211 6.77 0.30 -27.88
C ASN A 211 8.20 -0.26 -27.89
N GLY A 212 8.35 -1.51 -27.47
CA GLY A 212 9.65 -2.19 -27.35
C GLY A 212 10.26 -2.15 -25.94
N PHE A 213 9.70 -1.35 -25.02
CA PHE A 213 10.08 -1.38 -23.61
C PHE A 213 9.18 -2.37 -22.84
N GLY A 214 9.63 -3.61 -22.66
CA GLY A 214 8.83 -4.64 -21.98
C GLY A 214 7.52 -4.99 -22.70
N ILE A 215 6.66 -5.76 -22.02
CA ILE A 215 5.39 -6.28 -22.55
C ILE A 215 4.25 -5.56 -21.84
N ASN A 216 3.42 -4.84 -22.58
CA ASN A 216 2.17 -4.29 -22.06
C ASN A 216 1.03 -5.28 -22.33
N PRO A 217 0.49 -5.95 -21.30
CA PRO A 217 -0.56 -6.95 -21.46
C PRO A 217 -1.96 -6.34 -21.67
N GLY A 218 -2.09 -5.01 -21.64
CA GLY A 218 -3.36 -4.28 -21.81
C GLY A 218 -3.89 -3.68 -20.50
N GLU A 219 -5.12 -3.19 -20.57
CA GLU A 219 -5.82 -2.65 -19.42
C GLU A 219 -6.57 -3.75 -18.66
N PHE A 220 -6.66 -3.59 -17.34
CA PHE A 220 -7.30 -4.53 -16.44
C PHE A 220 -8.31 -3.81 -15.55
N SER A 221 -9.42 -4.49 -15.23
CA SER A 221 -10.15 -4.16 -14.01
C SER A 221 -9.24 -4.36 -12.78
N LEU A 222 -9.57 -3.74 -11.65
CA LEU A 222 -8.75 -3.89 -10.43
C LEU A 222 -8.66 -5.35 -9.97
N TYR A 223 -9.72 -6.12 -10.15
CA TYR A 223 -9.73 -7.56 -9.83
C TYR A 223 -8.79 -8.34 -10.76
N GLU A 224 -8.84 -8.13 -12.08
CA GLU A 224 -7.91 -8.77 -13.02
C GLU A 224 -6.45 -8.35 -12.76
N PHE A 225 -6.23 -7.07 -12.41
CA PHE A 225 -4.92 -6.58 -12.01
C PHE A 225 -4.38 -7.34 -10.78
N ALA A 226 -5.20 -7.56 -9.75
CA ALA A 226 -4.82 -8.35 -8.58
C ALA A 226 -4.43 -9.79 -8.95
N ARG A 227 -5.17 -10.40 -9.90
CA ARG A 227 -4.90 -11.77 -10.37
C ARG A 227 -3.59 -11.85 -11.16
N VAL A 228 -3.31 -10.85 -11.98
CA VAL A 228 -2.02 -10.72 -12.69
C VAL A 228 -0.89 -10.52 -11.69
N VAL A 229 -1.02 -9.59 -10.74
CA VAL A 229 -0.04 -9.35 -9.67
C VAL A 229 0.28 -10.64 -8.92
N SER A 230 -0.73 -11.44 -8.57
CA SER A 230 -0.57 -12.73 -7.87
C SER A 230 0.18 -13.81 -8.66
N SER A 231 0.48 -13.57 -9.94
CA SER A 231 1.21 -14.51 -10.81
C SER A 231 2.65 -14.07 -11.10
N LEU A 232 3.08 -12.91 -10.60
CA LEU A 232 4.41 -12.36 -10.84
C LEU A 232 5.39 -12.77 -9.75
N ASP A 233 6.66 -12.84 -10.12
CA ASP A 233 7.75 -13.11 -9.17
C ASP A 233 8.16 -11.85 -8.39
N LEU A 234 7.95 -10.67 -8.99
CA LEU A 234 8.29 -9.39 -8.40
C LEU A 234 7.43 -8.26 -8.97
N ILE A 235 7.01 -7.33 -8.12
CA ILE A 235 6.54 -5.99 -8.53
C ILE A 235 7.62 -4.96 -8.20
N ILE A 236 7.99 -4.14 -9.17
CA ILE A 236 8.75 -2.90 -8.95
C ILE A 236 7.79 -1.74 -9.14
N SER A 237 7.55 -0.96 -8.08
CA SER A 237 6.56 0.11 -8.14
C SER A 237 6.94 1.31 -7.29
N VAL A 238 6.59 2.51 -7.75
CA VAL A 238 6.54 3.70 -6.89
C VAL A 238 5.46 3.56 -5.81
N ASP A 239 5.57 4.33 -4.73
CA ASP A 239 4.60 4.38 -3.62
C ASP A 239 3.19 4.77 -4.08
N SER A 240 2.37 3.73 -4.34
CA SER A 240 1.02 3.79 -4.89
C SER A 240 0.24 2.50 -4.61
N MET A 241 -1.06 2.45 -4.92
CA MET A 241 -1.93 1.30 -4.65
C MET A 241 -1.32 -0.08 -5.01
N PRO A 242 -0.66 -0.29 -6.16
CA PRO A 242 -0.06 -1.57 -6.51
C PRO A 242 0.91 -2.15 -5.48
N VAL A 243 1.67 -1.32 -4.73
CA VAL A 243 2.56 -1.86 -3.70
C VAL A 243 1.74 -2.47 -2.56
N HIS A 244 0.70 -1.79 -2.11
CA HIS A 244 -0.17 -2.28 -1.04
C HIS A 244 -0.92 -3.55 -1.44
N LEU A 245 -1.40 -3.62 -2.69
CA LEU A 245 -2.07 -4.79 -3.23
C LEU A 245 -1.12 -6.00 -3.28
N ALA A 246 0.06 -5.84 -3.88
CA ALA A 246 1.04 -6.92 -3.98
C ALA A 246 1.50 -7.40 -2.59
N GLY A 247 1.73 -6.47 -1.65
CA GLY A 247 2.05 -6.79 -0.27
C GLY A 247 0.95 -7.57 0.45
N ALA A 248 -0.31 -7.19 0.27
CA ALA A 248 -1.46 -7.88 0.86
C ALA A 248 -1.67 -9.30 0.29
N LEU A 249 -1.31 -9.49 -0.98
CA LEU A 249 -1.32 -10.77 -1.70
C LEU A 249 -0.08 -11.64 -1.42
N GLY A 250 0.91 -11.12 -0.68
CA GLY A 250 2.15 -11.85 -0.36
C GLY A 250 3.13 -11.96 -1.53
N VAL A 251 2.99 -11.12 -2.56
CA VAL A 251 3.91 -11.05 -3.70
C VAL A 251 5.15 -10.23 -3.30
N PRO A 252 6.37 -10.61 -3.70
CA PRO A 252 7.56 -9.78 -3.50
C PRO A 252 7.42 -8.41 -4.17
N VAL A 253 7.84 -7.33 -3.47
CA VAL A 253 7.76 -5.96 -4.00
C VAL A 253 9.04 -5.19 -3.73
N TRP A 254 9.51 -4.46 -4.74
CA TRP A 254 10.50 -3.40 -4.58
C TRP A 254 9.82 -2.05 -4.75
N THR A 255 9.72 -1.31 -3.64
CA THR A 255 9.06 -0.01 -3.60
C THR A 255 10.07 1.10 -3.85
N LEU A 256 9.84 1.92 -4.88
CA LEU A 256 10.65 3.08 -5.22
C LEU A 256 10.12 4.31 -4.48
N LEU A 257 10.96 4.92 -3.66
CA LEU A 257 10.60 6.02 -2.77
C LEU A 257 11.40 7.27 -3.08
N HIS A 258 10.70 8.40 -3.22
CA HIS A 258 11.36 9.70 -3.19
C HIS A 258 11.89 10.01 -1.78
N ALA A 259 12.75 11.01 -1.65
CA ALA A 259 13.44 11.33 -0.39
C ALA A 259 12.47 11.50 0.81
N GLU A 260 11.38 12.27 0.65
CA GLU A 260 10.44 12.59 1.74
C GLU A 260 9.23 11.64 1.79
N ALA A 261 9.46 10.32 1.70
CA ALA A 261 8.37 9.35 1.60
C ALA A 261 7.37 9.37 2.76
N ASP A 262 6.19 8.80 2.48
CA ASP A 262 5.11 8.64 3.45
C ASP A 262 5.57 7.90 4.73
N TRP A 263 4.96 8.26 5.86
CA TRP A 263 5.31 7.72 7.18
C TRP A 263 5.32 6.20 7.26
N ARG A 264 4.50 5.52 6.45
CA ARG A 264 4.42 4.05 6.41
C ARG A 264 5.76 3.40 6.10
N TRP A 265 6.62 4.10 5.36
CA TRP A 265 7.89 3.58 4.89
C TRP A 265 9.06 3.84 5.84
N MET A 266 8.85 4.65 6.89
CA MET A 266 9.85 5.08 7.87
C MET A 266 11.13 5.67 7.23
N ASP A 267 12.09 6.08 8.05
CA ASP A 267 13.40 6.55 7.60
C ASP A 267 14.49 5.51 7.84
N ASN A 268 15.60 5.60 7.09
CA ASN A 268 16.84 4.84 7.31
C ASN A 268 16.70 3.30 7.30
N ARG A 269 15.82 2.76 6.47
CA ARG A 269 15.62 1.31 6.31
C ARG A 269 15.30 0.90 4.87
N GLU A 270 15.53 -0.37 4.57
CA GLU A 270 15.25 -0.99 3.27
C GLU A 270 14.22 -2.12 3.33
N ASP A 271 13.72 -2.46 4.51
CA ASP A 271 12.61 -3.39 4.70
C ASP A 271 11.32 -2.64 5.07
N SER A 272 10.16 -3.28 4.94
CA SER A 272 8.87 -2.69 5.34
C SER A 272 8.30 -3.38 6.59
N PRO A 273 8.03 -2.65 7.68
CA PRO A 273 7.29 -3.18 8.83
C PRO A 273 5.89 -3.67 8.48
N TRP A 274 5.30 -3.10 7.41
CA TRP A 274 3.93 -3.39 7.02
C TRP A 274 3.82 -4.61 6.12
N TYR A 275 4.90 -4.97 5.41
CA TYR A 275 4.90 -6.00 4.39
C TYR A 275 6.25 -6.74 4.38
N PRO A 276 6.33 -7.94 4.97
CA PRO A 276 7.58 -8.70 5.07
C PRO A 276 8.20 -9.09 3.72
N THR A 277 7.41 -9.13 2.66
CA THR A 277 7.87 -9.46 1.30
C THR A 277 8.43 -8.24 0.53
N MET A 278 8.48 -7.06 1.16
CA MET A 278 8.91 -5.84 0.50
C MET A 278 10.34 -5.43 0.81
N ARG A 279 11.00 -4.88 -0.21
CA ARG A 279 12.23 -4.10 -0.10
C ARG A 279 11.98 -2.66 -0.55
N LEU A 280 12.54 -1.70 0.17
CA LEU A 280 12.42 -0.27 -0.08
C LEU A 280 13.71 0.26 -0.72
N PHE A 281 13.55 0.99 -1.82
CA PHE A 281 14.61 1.71 -2.50
C PHE A 281 14.30 3.19 -2.42
N ARG A 282 15.11 3.94 -1.66
CA ARG A 282 14.88 5.35 -1.41
C ARG A 282 15.96 6.22 -2.04
N GLN A 283 15.54 7.34 -2.64
CA GLN A 283 16.44 8.40 -3.04
C GLN A 283 17.31 8.88 -1.87
N GLU A 284 18.62 8.89 -2.05
CA GLU A 284 19.55 9.54 -1.11
C GLU A 284 19.46 11.06 -1.21
N ARG A 285 19.26 11.56 -2.44
CA ARG A 285 19.07 12.98 -2.74
C ARG A 285 17.74 13.18 -3.47
N ALA A 286 16.94 14.12 -2.99
CA ALA A 286 15.65 14.44 -3.61
C ALA A 286 15.80 14.73 -5.11
N GLY A 287 15.01 14.03 -5.92
CA GLY A 287 15.01 14.14 -7.38
C GLY A 287 16.05 13.28 -8.10
N ASP A 288 17.01 12.67 -7.38
CA ASP A 288 17.99 11.76 -7.98
C ASP A 288 17.41 10.36 -8.18
N TRP A 289 16.49 10.25 -9.14
CA TRP A 289 15.95 8.97 -9.58
C TRP A 289 16.95 8.14 -10.37
N GLU A 290 17.88 8.77 -11.08
CA GLU A 290 18.84 8.08 -11.94
C GLU A 290 19.74 7.14 -11.12
N SER A 291 20.36 7.65 -10.06
CA SER A 291 21.18 6.83 -9.16
C SER A 291 20.38 5.70 -8.52
N LEU A 292 19.12 5.96 -8.15
CA LEU A 292 18.25 4.96 -7.57
C LEU A 292 17.92 3.83 -8.56
N ILE A 293 17.55 4.17 -9.80
CA ILE A 293 17.19 3.16 -10.80
C ILE A 293 18.40 2.33 -11.22
N LEU A 294 19.60 2.93 -11.32
CA LEU A 294 20.83 2.17 -11.57
C LEU A 294 21.08 1.13 -10.47
N ARG A 295 20.88 1.53 -9.21
CA ARG A 295 20.97 0.60 -8.06
C ARG A 295 19.93 -0.52 -8.15
N VAL A 296 18.68 -0.19 -8.45
CA VAL A 296 17.59 -1.18 -8.61
C VAL A 296 17.90 -2.16 -9.74
N ALA A 297 18.43 -1.68 -10.87
CA ALA A 297 18.80 -2.54 -12.00
C ALA A 297 19.91 -3.53 -11.63
N GLY A 298 20.95 -3.09 -10.91
CA GLY A 298 22.02 -3.97 -10.44
C GLY A 298 21.52 -5.05 -9.48
N GLU A 299 20.62 -4.69 -8.56
CA GLU A 299 20.00 -5.65 -7.64
C GLU A 299 19.09 -6.65 -8.40
N LEU A 300 18.38 -6.18 -9.43
CA LEU A 300 17.52 -7.02 -10.26
C LEU A 300 18.33 -8.05 -11.04
N GLU A 301 19.49 -7.65 -11.55
CA GLU A 301 20.43 -8.54 -12.22
C GLU A 301 20.93 -9.66 -11.27
N VAL A 302 21.29 -9.32 -10.04
CA VAL A 302 21.67 -10.31 -9.01
C VAL A 302 20.51 -11.29 -8.73
N LEU A 303 19.28 -10.78 -8.60
CA LEU A 303 18.10 -11.62 -8.37
C LEU A 303 17.84 -12.58 -9.55
N ALA A 304 17.94 -12.10 -10.79
CA ALA A 304 17.76 -12.91 -12.00
C ALA A 304 18.80 -14.02 -12.12
N GLN A 305 20.08 -13.71 -11.85
CA GLN A 305 21.17 -14.69 -11.88
C GLN A 305 20.97 -15.81 -10.83
N ASN A 306 20.56 -15.44 -9.62
CA ASN A 306 20.31 -16.42 -8.55
C ASN A 306 19.12 -17.35 -8.87
N SER A 307 18.07 -16.80 -9.50
CA SER A 307 16.87 -17.56 -9.87
C SER A 307 17.15 -18.56 -10.99
N LEU A 308 17.92 -18.16 -12.00
CA LEU A 308 18.42 -19.06 -13.05
C LEU A 308 19.28 -20.19 -12.47
N HIS A 309 20.16 -19.88 -11.52
CA HIS A 309 21.01 -20.91 -10.89
C HIS A 309 20.19 -21.95 -10.12
N TYR A 310 19.11 -21.52 -9.45
CA TYR A 310 18.20 -22.44 -8.75
C TYR A 310 17.47 -23.37 -9.73
N LEU A 311 16.95 -22.84 -10.84
CA LEU A 311 16.22 -23.64 -11.83
C LEU A 311 17.14 -24.65 -12.55
N VAL A 312 18.39 -24.28 -12.86
CA VAL A 312 19.36 -25.20 -13.48
C VAL A 312 19.77 -26.33 -12.52
N LYS A 313 19.90 -26.05 -11.23
CA LYS A 313 20.36 -27.05 -10.24
C LYS A 313 19.30 -28.08 -9.86
N TYR A 314 18.02 -27.79 -10.05
CA TYR A 314 16.90 -28.62 -9.58
C TYR A 314 15.87 -29.00 -10.65
N SER A 315 16.19 -28.82 -11.94
CA SER A 315 15.37 -29.38 -13.02
C SER A 315 15.56 -30.90 -13.10
N PRO A 316 14.49 -31.73 -13.06
CA PRO A 316 14.63 -33.15 -13.32
C PRO A 316 15.01 -33.38 -14.78
N GLU A 317 16.03 -34.21 -15.01
CA GLU A 317 16.45 -34.68 -16.35
C GLU A 317 15.34 -35.40 -17.10
#